data_AF-A0A1S1LLW7-F1
#
_entry.id   AF-A0A1S1LLW7-F1
#
_cell.length_a   1.000
_cell.length_b   1.000
_cell.length_c   1.000
_cell.angle_alpha   90.00
_cell.angle_beta   90.00
_cell.angle_gamma   90.00
#
_symmetry.space_group_name_H-M   'P 1'
#
loop_
_entity.id
_entity.type
_entity.pdbx_description
1 polymer ?
#
loop_
_entity_poly.entity_id
_entity_poly.type
_entity_poly.pdbx_seq_one_letter_code
_entity_poly.pdbx_strand_id
1 'polypeptide(L)'
;MVDPDGLRALAALCGDVADALTDAQTAPTAGPAGQGTAAAVAAGHDAVNTAAAALAARATSTGYKLRTADGVYRTTDAESGHNLAAIDRSIEV
;
A
#
# COMPACT_ATOMS: atom_id res chain seq x y z
N MET A 1 -6.66 -7.54 -19.87
CA MET A 1 -7.47 -6.48 -19.24
C MET A 1 -7.19 -6.56 -17.75
N VAL A 2 -6.89 -5.43 -17.09
CA VAL A 2 -6.61 -5.41 -15.64
C VAL A 2 -7.95 -5.44 -14.90
N ASP A 3 -8.08 -6.33 -13.92
CA ASP A 3 -9.30 -6.45 -13.12
C ASP A 3 -9.33 -5.35 -12.02
N PRO A 4 -10.33 -4.44 -12.03
CA PRO A 4 -10.38 -3.32 -11.09
C PRO A 4 -10.63 -3.78 -9.65
N ASP A 5 -11.35 -4.88 -9.46
CA ASP A 5 -11.61 -5.45 -8.14
C ASP A 5 -10.34 -6.06 -7.54
N GLY A 6 -9.54 -6.76 -8.36
CA GLY A 6 -8.22 -7.24 -7.98
C GLY A 6 -7.25 -6.11 -7.60
N LEU A 7 -7.28 -4.98 -8.31
CA LEU A 7 -6.45 -3.81 -7.98
C LEU A 7 -6.85 -3.18 -6.64
N ARG A 8 -8.16 -3.08 -6.37
CA ARG A 8 -8.69 -2.57 -5.10
C ARG A 8 -8.40 -3.51 -3.94
N ALA A 9 -8.60 -4.82 -4.12
CA ALA A 9 -8.29 -5.83 -3.12
C ALA A 9 -6.80 -5.78 -2.74
N LEU A 10 -5.91 -5.67 -3.73
CA LEU A 10 -4.47 -5.54 -3.46
C LEU A 10 -4.13 -4.22 -2.76
N ALA A 11 -4.80 -3.11 -3.11
CA ALA A 11 -4.61 -1.83 -2.45
C ALA A 11 -5.09 -1.84 -0.98
N ALA A 12 -6.18 -2.55 -0.69
CA ALA A 12 -6.68 -2.77 0.67
C ALA A 12 -5.70 -3.62 1.48
N LEU A 13 -5.25 -4.74 0.93
CA LEU A 13 -4.24 -5.60 1.55
C LEU A 13 -2.94 -4.83 1.87
N CYS A 14 -2.52 -3.92 1.00
CA CYS A 14 -1.37 -3.05 1.28
C CYS A 14 -1.62 -2.11 2.48
N GLY A 15 -2.86 -1.69 2.70
CA GLY A 15 -3.27 -0.92 3.88
C GLY A 15 -3.22 -1.79 5.14
N ASP A 16 -3.87 -2.95 5.11
CA ASP A 16 -3.91 -3.88 6.25
C ASP A 16 -2.50 -4.30 6.70
N VAL A 17 -1.59 -4.53 5.75
CA VAL A 17 -0.18 -4.83 6.04
C VAL A 17 0.52 -3.64 6.68
N ALA A 18 0.26 -2.42 6.22
CA ALA A 18 0.84 -1.22 6.83
C ALA A 18 0.37 -1.05 8.27
N ASP A 19 -0.94 -1.21 8.52
CA ASP A 19 -1.54 -1.10 9.84
C ASP A 19 -1.00 -2.18 10.79
N ALA A 20 -0.94 -3.43 10.32
CA ALA A 20 -0.38 -4.54 11.10
C ALA A 20 1.10 -4.33 11.46
N LEU A 21 1.89 -3.75 10.56
CA LEU A 21 3.30 -3.43 10.80
C LEU A 21 3.47 -2.29 11.79
N THR A 22 2.56 -1.32 11.79
CA THR A 22 2.54 -0.23 12.76
C THR A 22 2.10 -0.73 14.14
N ASP A 23 1.07 -1.55 14.21
CA ASP A 23 0.58 -2.13 15.48
C ASP A 23 1.57 -3.09 16.13
N ALA A 24 2.38 -3.80 15.33
CA ALA A 24 3.40 -4.71 15.82
C ALA A 24 4.60 -3.97 16.48
N GLN A 25 4.69 -2.64 16.34
CA GLN A 25 5.74 -1.85 16.98
C GLN A 25 5.49 -1.80 18.49
N THR A 26 6.23 -2.63 19.22
CA THR A 26 6.20 -2.66 20.68
C THR A 26 7.22 -1.68 21.25
N ALA A 27 7.02 -1.19 22.47
CA ALA A 27 8.08 -0.50 23.19
C ALA A 27 9.00 -1.54 23.84
N PRO A 28 10.34 -1.40 23.77
CA PRO A 28 11.23 -2.33 24.46
C PRO A 28 11.01 -2.25 25.98
N THR A 29 10.84 -3.41 26.63
CA THR A 29 10.86 -3.49 28.08
C THR A 29 12.26 -3.16 28.58
N ALA A 30 12.40 -2.01 29.25
CA ALA A 30 13.68 -1.59 29.81
C ALA A 30 14.10 -2.54 30.95
N GLY A 31 15.18 -3.30 30.72
CA GLY A 31 15.88 -4.04 31.77
C GLY A 31 16.70 -3.10 32.67
N PRO A 32 17.28 -3.62 33.77
CA PRO A 32 18.08 -2.82 34.70
C PRO A 32 19.22 -2.06 34.00
N ALA A 33 19.32 -0.75 34.26
CA ALA A 33 20.36 0.09 33.69
C ALA A 33 21.76 -0.44 34.05
N GLY A 34 22.53 -0.87 33.06
CA GLY A 34 23.90 -1.39 33.23
C GLY A 34 24.13 -2.81 32.71
N GLN A 35 23.09 -3.58 32.37
CA GLN A 35 23.28 -4.85 31.67
C GLN A 35 23.50 -4.61 30.18
N GLY A 36 24.69 -4.97 29.66
CA GLY A 36 25.00 -4.85 28.23
C GLY A 36 24.02 -5.58 27.31
N THR A 37 23.39 -6.65 27.81
CA THR A 37 22.31 -7.38 27.12
C THR A 37 21.04 -6.54 26.96
N ALA A 38 20.66 -5.73 27.96
CA ALA A 38 19.50 -4.84 27.86
C ALA A 38 19.71 -3.73 26.81
N ALA A 39 20.92 -3.18 26.73
CA ALA A 39 21.28 -2.20 25.70
C ALA A 39 21.27 -2.83 24.29
N ALA A 40 21.80 -4.04 24.14
CA ALA A 40 21.77 -4.75 22.87
C ALA A 40 20.34 -5.12 22.42
N VAL A 41 19.48 -5.52 23.36
CA VAL A 41 18.06 -5.80 23.09
C VAL A 41 17.31 -4.54 22.67
N ALA A 42 17.53 -3.41 23.36
CA ALA A 42 16.94 -2.12 23.00
C ALA A 42 17.35 -1.69 21.57
N ALA A 43 18.65 -1.76 21.26
CA ALA A 43 19.14 -1.44 19.91
C ALA A 43 18.58 -2.36 18.83
N GLY A 44 18.43 -3.65 19.13
CA GLY A 44 17.77 -4.60 18.22
C GLY A 44 16.30 -4.26 17.99
N HIS A 45 15.59 -3.89 19.05
CA HIS A 45 14.19 -3.47 18.99
C HIS A 45 14.01 -2.22 18.12
N ASP A 46 14.85 -1.21 18.34
CA ASP A 46 14.86 0.03 17.54
C ASP A 46 15.09 -0.25 16.04
N ALA A 47 16.01 -1.17 15.72
CA ALA A 47 16.27 -1.56 14.34
C ALA A 47 15.07 -2.26 13.69
N VAL A 48 14.39 -3.15 14.42
CA VAL A 48 13.16 -3.82 13.95
C VAL A 48 12.03 -2.82 13.75
N ASN A 49 11.80 -1.92 14.71
CA ASN A 49 10.78 -0.87 14.59
C ASN A 49 11.04 0.04 13.39
N THR A 50 12.30 0.42 13.16
CA THR A 50 12.70 1.22 11.99
C THR A 50 12.40 0.49 10.68
N ALA A 51 12.74 -0.80 10.59
CA ALA A 51 12.46 -1.61 9.41
C ALA A 51 10.94 -1.78 9.19
N ALA A 52 10.17 -2.04 10.25
CA ALA A 52 8.72 -2.16 10.19
C ALA A 52 8.07 -0.85 9.70
N ALA A 53 8.51 0.30 10.21
CA ALA A 53 8.03 1.61 9.77
C ALA A 53 8.33 1.87 8.28
N ALA A 54 9.54 1.55 7.82
CA ALA A 54 9.91 1.68 6.41
C ALA A 54 9.04 0.78 5.50
N LEU A 55 8.77 -0.46 5.94
CA LEU A 55 7.92 -1.39 5.21
C LEU A 55 6.46 -0.94 5.17
N ALA A 56 5.91 -0.43 6.28
CA ALA A 56 4.57 0.13 6.36
C ALA A 56 4.41 1.33 5.40
N ALA A 57 5.40 2.23 5.35
CA ALA A 57 5.40 3.36 4.41
C ALA A 57 5.44 2.88 2.95
N ARG A 58 6.21 1.82 2.66
CA ARG A 58 6.29 1.22 1.32
C ARG A 58 4.96 0.56 0.91
N ALA A 59 4.33 -0.17 1.82
CA ALA A 59 3.03 -0.79 1.60
C ALA A 59 1.95 0.28 1.32
N THR A 60 1.90 1.32 2.15
CA THR A 60 1.03 2.49 1.96
C THR A 60 1.22 3.12 0.58
N SER A 61 2.46 3.40 0.19
CA SER A 61 2.79 3.97 -1.13
C SER A 61 2.33 3.07 -2.29
N THR A 62 2.50 1.76 -2.15
CA THR A 62 2.03 0.77 -3.15
C THR A 62 0.51 0.80 -3.27
N GLY A 63 -0.21 0.78 -2.15
CA GLY A 63 -1.67 0.89 -2.13
C GLY A 63 -2.19 2.17 -2.80
N TYR A 64 -1.53 3.30 -2.58
CA TYR A 64 -1.84 4.55 -3.30
C TYR A 64 -1.64 4.44 -4.80
N LYS A 65 -0.51 3.88 -5.26
CA LYS A 65 -0.23 3.70 -6.69
C LYS A 65 -1.27 2.82 -7.37
N LEU A 66 -1.71 1.75 -6.71
CA LEU A 66 -2.74 0.86 -7.22
C LEU A 66 -4.09 1.56 -7.35
N ARG A 67 -4.50 2.36 -6.36
CA ARG A 67 -5.71 3.19 -6.44
C ARG A 67 -5.65 4.20 -7.59
N THR A 68 -4.49 4.84 -7.78
CA THR A 68 -4.27 5.76 -8.91
C THR A 68 -4.38 5.03 -10.24
N ALA A 69 -3.78 3.84 -10.35
CA ALA A 69 -3.87 3.03 -11.56
C ALA A 69 -5.31 2.59 -11.88
N ASP A 70 -6.10 2.18 -10.87
CA ASP A 70 -7.54 1.90 -11.04
C ASP A 70 -8.29 3.12 -11.58
N GLY A 71 -7.99 4.31 -11.04
CA GLY A 71 -8.55 5.57 -11.52
C GLY A 71 -8.26 5.82 -13.00
N VAL A 72 -7.00 5.69 -13.41
CA VAL A 72 -6.56 5.87 -14.81
C VAL A 72 -7.22 4.84 -15.73
N TYR A 73 -7.29 3.56 -15.34
CA TYR A 73 -7.93 2.55 -16.17
C TYR A 73 -9.41 2.84 -16.42
N ARG A 74 -10.16 3.24 -15.37
CA ARG A 74 -11.57 3.59 -15.53
C ARG A 74 -11.79 4.81 -16.42
N THR A 75 -10.96 5.84 -16.29
CA THR A 75 -11.08 7.04 -17.15
C THR A 75 -10.79 6.70 -18.60
N THR A 76 -9.74 5.93 -18.86
CA THR A 76 -9.38 5.52 -20.23
C THR A 76 -10.44 4.61 -20.85
N ASP A 77 -11.00 3.68 -20.08
CA ASP A 77 -12.08 2.80 -20.54
C ASP A 77 -13.34 3.59 -20.90
N ALA A 78 -13.74 4.54 -20.04
CA ALA A 78 -14.87 5.42 -20.31
C ALA A 78 -14.64 6.25 -21.58
N GLU A 79 -13.50 6.93 -21.71
CA GLU A 79 -13.16 7.71 -22.91
C GLU A 79 -13.16 6.85 -24.18
N SER A 80 -12.63 5.64 -24.10
CA SER A 80 -12.63 4.69 -25.22
C SER A 80 -14.06 4.28 -25.61
N GLY A 81 -14.93 4.01 -24.64
CA GLY A 81 -16.35 3.71 -24.87
C GLY A 81 -17.10 4.89 -25.50
N HIS A 82 -16.85 6.10 -25.03
CA HIS A 82 -17.40 7.33 -25.62
C HIS A 82 -16.96 7.51 -27.09
N ASN A 83 -15.68 7.29 -27.38
CA ASN A 83 -15.15 7.37 -28.74
C ASN A 83 -15.75 6.32 -29.66
N LEU A 84 -15.90 5.07 -29.19
CA LEU A 84 -16.54 4.00 -29.97
C LEU A 84 -18.00 4.34 -30.31
N ALA A 85 -18.78 4.80 -29.32
CA ALA A 85 -20.18 5.17 -29.52
C ALA A 85 -20.34 6.36 -30.48
N ALA A 86 -19.37 7.28 -30.50
CA ALA A 86 -19.36 8.40 -31.45
C ALA A 86 -19.06 7.93 -32.89
N ILE A 87 -18.15 6.96 -33.05
CA ILE A 87 -17.83 6.36 -34.36
C ILE A 87 -19.03 5.59 -34.89
N ASP A 88 -19.65 4.74 -34.07
CA ASP A 88 -20.83 3.94 -34.45
C ASP A 88 -21.96 4.82 -34.98
N ARG A 89 -22.31 5.89 -34.25
CA ARG A 89 -23.30 6.88 -34.68
C ARG A 89 -22.94 7.60 -35.99
N SER A 90 -21.65 7.73 -36.30
CA SER A 90 -21.20 8.37 -37.54
C SER A 90 -21.28 7.44 -38.75
N ILE A 91 -21.35 6.13 -38.53
CA ILE A 91 -21.50 5.12 -39.59
C ILE A 91 -22.97 4.94 -39.98
N GLU A 92 -23.91 5.20 -39.06
CA GLU A 92 -25.36 5.12 -39.32
C GLU A 92 -25.94 6.30 -40.12
N VAL A 93 -25.13 7.31 -40.45
CA VAL A 93 -25.51 8.54 -41.20
C VAL A 93 -24.95 8.51 -42.61
#